data_AF-B6WT89-F1
#
_entry.id   AF-B6WT89-F1
#
_cell.length_a   1.000
_cell.length_b   1.000
_cell.length_c   1.000
_cell.angle_alpha   90.00
_cell.angle_beta   90.00
_cell.angle_gamma   90.00
#
_symmetry.space_group_name_H-M   'P 1'
#
loop_
_entity.id
_entity.type
_entity.pdbx_description
1 polymer ?
#
loop_
_entity_poly.entity_id
_entity_poly.type
_entity_poly.pdbx_seq_one_letter_code
_entity_poly.pdbx_strand_id
1 'polypeptide(L)'
;MAVRYDWETIRAEFEAGATMGALSRRHGVNKAAISRRARKEGWTADLTDVVNRRAEAKVNGTVNAVDPQKKAAAVEAAAARKAAVISEQREAWGGFKNEVRAALDVNDFDRLKCLKIASEALRNAQECERKAWGIQDKAETEVSGGLSITWEK
;
A
#
# COMPACT_ATOMS: atom_id res chain seq x y z
N MET A 1 48.37 -2.68 15.29
CA MET A 1 46.98 -2.53 15.78
C MET A 1 46.04 -3.01 14.69
N ALA A 2 45.37 -4.15 14.88
CA ALA A 2 44.41 -4.65 13.89
C ALA A 2 43.21 -3.69 13.86
N VAL A 3 42.94 -3.10 12.71
CA VAL A 3 41.74 -2.27 12.52
C VAL A 3 40.54 -3.18 12.76
N ARG A 4 39.87 -3.00 13.89
CA ARG A 4 38.72 -3.78 14.29
C ARG A 4 37.52 -3.20 13.55
N TYR A 5 37.28 -3.68 12.34
CA TYR A 5 36.11 -3.27 11.58
C TYR A 5 34.84 -3.65 12.34
N ASP A 6 33.86 -2.75 12.32
CA ASP A 6 32.54 -2.98 12.90
C ASP A 6 31.73 -3.88 11.97
N TRP A 7 31.94 -5.18 12.11
CA TRP A 7 31.31 -6.19 11.26
C TRP A 7 29.82 -6.32 11.49
N GLU A 8 29.31 -5.95 12.66
CA GLU A 8 27.89 -5.97 12.98
C GLU A 8 27.16 -4.87 12.20
N THR A 9 27.71 -3.66 12.21
CA THR A 9 27.19 -2.54 11.39
C THR A 9 27.29 -2.84 9.89
N ILE A 10 28.43 -3.39 9.43
CA ILE A 10 28.60 -3.75 8.01
C ILE A 10 27.60 -4.82 7.58
N ARG A 11 27.29 -5.79 8.44
CA ARG A 11 26.30 -6.83 8.19
C ARG A 11 24.90 -6.25 8.11
N ALA A 12 24.50 -5.44 9.10
CA ALA A 12 23.18 -4.81 9.13
C ALA A 12 22.96 -3.94 7.86
N GLU A 13 23.96 -3.17 7.45
CA GLU A 13 23.87 -2.38 6.21
C GLU A 13 23.83 -3.25 4.94
N PHE A 14 24.56 -4.38 4.90
CA PHE A 14 24.52 -5.33 3.79
C PHE A 14 23.14 -6.00 3.67
N GLU A 15 22.59 -6.45 4.80
CA GLU A 15 21.26 -7.07 4.88
C GLU A 15 20.16 -6.04 4.53
N ALA A 16 20.34 -4.77 4.89
CA ALA A 16 19.50 -3.64 4.46
C ALA A 16 19.68 -3.21 2.99
N GLY A 17 20.45 -3.98 2.20
CA GLY A 17 20.57 -3.80 0.75
C GLY A 17 21.74 -2.93 0.27
N ALA A 18 22.70 -2.57 1.15
CA ALA A 18 23.89 -1.85 0.72
C ALA A 18 24.82 -2.74 -0.13
N THR A 19 25.32 -2.18 -1.24
CA THR A 19 26.29 -2.90 -2.07
C THR A 19 27.65 -3.00 -1.36
N MET A 20 28.38 -4.10 -1.59
CA MET A 20 29.73 -4.29 -1.00
C MET A 20 30.71 -3.16 -1.35
N GLY A 21 30.51 -2.46 -2.48
CA GLY A 21 31.29 -1.28 -2.84
C GLY A 21 30.95 -0.04 -2.02
N ALA A 22 29.68 0.14 -1.64
CA ALA A 22 29.26 1.20 -0.72
C ALA A 22 29.79 0.96 0.69
N LEU A 23 29.69 -0.29 1.18
CA LEU A 23 30.24 -0.70 2.47
C LEU A 23 31.76 -0.52 2.54
N SER A 24 32.46 -0.84 1.45
CA SER A 24 33.91 -0.67 1.36
C SER A 24 34.33 0.79 1.48
N ARG A 25 33.62 1.71 0.83
CA ARG A 25 33.89 3.16 0.93
C ARG A 25 33.55 3.73 2.29
N ARG A 26 32.46 3.28 2.90
CA ARG A 26 31.97 3.81 4.20
C ARG A 26 32.81 3.34 5.38
N HIS A 27 33.15 2.06 5.40
CA HIS A 27 33.82 1.42 6.53
C HIS A 27 35.31 1.14 6.30
N GLY A 28 35.84 1.53 5.13
CA GLY A 28 37.25 1.33 4.76
C GLY A 28 37.64 -0.15 4.56
N VAL A 29 36.66 -1.07 4.53
CA VAL A 29 36.91 -2.51 4.43
C VAL A 29 37.11 -2.92 2.98
N ASN A 30 38.08 -3.79 2.72
CA ASN A 30 38.25 -4.35 1.38
C ASN A 30 37.01 -5.18 0.96
N LYS A 31 36.47 -4.91 -0.23
CA LYS A 31 35.34 -5.63 -0.83
C LYS A 31 35.49 -7.16 -0.79
N ALA A 32 36.71 -7.67 -1.05
CA ALA A 32 36.99 -9.11 -1.00
C ALA A 32 36.93 -9.67 0.43
N ALA A 33 37.25 -8.88 1.45
CA ALA A 33 37.12 -9.28 2.85
C ALA A 33 35.65 -9.38 3.27
N ILE A 34 34.82 -8.41 2.87
CA ILE A 34 33.36 -8.45 3.07
C ILE A 34 32.77 -9.69 2.38
N SER A 35 33.14 -9.96 1.12
CA SER A 35 32.63 -11.10 0.37
C SER A 35 32.99 -12.45 0.98
N ARG A 36 34.25 -12.65 1.41
CA ARG A 36 34.66 -13.88 2.09
C ARG A 36 33.89 -14.11 3.39
N ARG A 37 33.65 -13.03 4.14
CA ARG A 37 32.94 -13.10 5.42
C ARG A 37 31.45 -13.36 5.26
N ALA A 38 30.80 -12.65 4.34
CA ALA A 38 29.40 -12.87 3.97
C ALA A 38 29.15 -14.34 3.54
N ARG A 39 30.06 -14.94 2.76
CA ARG A 39 29.97 -16.37 2.40
C ARG A 39 30.17 -17.31 3.58
N LYS A 40 31.10 -16.99 4.48
CA LYS A 40 31.39 -17.80 5.66
C LYS A 40 30.25 -17.78 6.69
N GLU A 41 29.58 -16.64 6.82
CA GLU A 41 28.54 -16.39 7.82
C GLU A 41 27.11 -16.39 7.23
N GLY A 42 26.95 -16.68 5.94
CA GLY A 42 25.65 -16.86 5.28
C GLY A 42 24.82 -15.58 5.15
N TRP A 43 25.46 -14.41 5.02
CA TRP A 43 24.72 -13.15 4.93
C TRP A 43 23.88 -13.11 3.65
N THR A 44 22.59 -12.79 3.80
CA THR A 44 21.63 -12.70 2.70
C THR A 44 21.07 -11.29 2.66
N ALA A 45 21.14 -10.64 1.50
CA ALA A 45 20.58 -9.30 1.35
C ALA A 45 19.05 -9.39 1.31
N ASP A 46 18.37 -8.56 2.10
CA ASP A 46 16.93 -8.36 1.96
C ASP A 46 16.66 -7.49 0.73
N LEU A 47 16.57 -8.17 -0.41
CA LEU A 47 16.26 -7.54 -1.68
C LEU A 47 14.79 -7.09 -1.75
N THR A 48 13.94 -7.50 -0.80
CA THR A 48 12.53 -7.12 -0.73
C THR A 48 12.41 -5.62 -0.55
N ASP A 49 13.19 -5.03 0.36
CA ASP A 49 13.21 -3.58 0.60
C ASP A 49 13.77 -2.80 -0.59
N VAL A 50 14.79 -3.33 -1.28
CA VAL A 50 15.36 -2.70 -2.47
C VAL A 50 14.37 -2.75 -3.65
N VAL A 51 13.64 -3.85 -3.79
CA VAL A 51 12.59 -4.03 -4.79
C VAL A 51 11.40 -3.14 -4.48
N ASN A 52 10.95 -3.07 -3.23
CA ASN A 52 9.87 -2.20 -2.78
C ASN A 52 10.23 -0.73 -2.97
N ARG A 53 11.43 -0.28 -2.57
CA ARG A 53 11.89 1.09 -2.82
C ARG A 53 12.06 1.40 -4.30
N ARG A 54 12.47 0.44 -5.13
CA ARG A 54 12.53 0.64 -6.59
C ARG A 54 11.14 0.65 -7.23
N ALA A 55 10.20 -0.13 -6.72
CA ALA A 55 8.81 -0.11 -7.13
C ALA A 55 8.19 1.23 -6.72
N GLU A 56 8.36 1.66 -5.47
CA GLU A 56 7.96 2.98 -4.97
C GLU A 56 8.63 4.11 -5.74
N ALA A 57 9.92 4.03 -6.08
CA ALA A 57 10.59 5.06 -6.86
C ALA A 57 10.15 5.08 -8.34
N LYS A 58 9.71 3.94 -8.90
CA LYS A 58 9.09 3.89 -10.23
C LYS A 58 7.65 4.40 -10.21
N VAL A 59 6.91 4.13 -9.14
CA VAL A 59 5.54 4.59 -8.92
C VAL A 59 5.51 6.09 -8.58
N ASN A 60 6.42 6.55 -7.72
CA ASN A 60 6.65 7.94 -7.36
C ASN A 60 7.68 8.59 -8.30
N GLY A 61 7.67 8.18 -9.57
CA GLY A 61 8.63 8.52 -10.62
C GLY A 61 9.35 9.84 -10.38
N THR A 62 10.67 9.79 -10.41
CA THR A 62 11.62 10.90 -10.43
C THR A 62 11.00 12.20 -10.98
N VAL A 63 10.53 13.08 -10.09
CA VAL A 63 10.23 14.47 -10.47
C VAL A 63 10.90 15.42 -9.49
N ASN A 64 12.22 15.51 -9.65
CA ASN A 64 12.89 16.77 -9.38
C ASN A 64 12.40 17.74 -10.48
N ALA A 65 11.59 18.73 -10.04
CA ALA A 65 10.90 19.78 -10.81
C ALA A 65 9.62 19.36 -11.57
N VAL A 66 8.53 19.00 -10.86
CA VAL A 66 7.18 19.16 -11.45
C VAL A 66 6.81 20.63 -11.35
N ASP A 67 6.45 21.25 -12.48
CA ASP A 67 5.68 22.48 -12.52
C ASP A 67 4.48 22.38 -11.53
N PRO A 68 4.26 23.35 -10.62
CA PRO A 68 3.12 23.34 -9.70
C PRO A 68 1.77 23.08 -10.39
N GLN A 69 1.58 23.56 -11.62
CA GLN A 69 0.36 23.33 -12.41
C GLN A 69 0.21 21.87 -12.82
N LYS A 70 1.30 21.20 -13.24
CA LYS A 70 1.28 19.77 -13.58
C LYS A 70 1.06 18.89 -12.35
N LYS A 71 1.59 19.30 -11.19
CA LYS A 71 1.31 18.62 -9.91
C LYS A 71 -0.16 18.75 -9.52
N ALA A 72 -0.73 19.95 -9.63
CA ALA A 72 -2.15 20.19 -9.36
C ALA A 72 -3.05 19.36 -10.30
N ALA A 73 -2.76 19.35 -11.61
CA ALA A 73 -3.49 18.54 -12.57
C ALA A 73 -3.41 17.03 -12.28
N ALA A 74 -2.25 16.53 -11.85
CA ALA A 74 -2.08 15.13 -11.47
C ALA A 74 -2.89 14.77 -10.21
N VAL A 75 -2.92 15.67 -9.22
CA VAL A 75 -3.73 15.50 -8.00
C VAL A 75 -5.23 15.50 -8.34
N GLU A 76 -5.69 16.44 -9.17
CA GLU A 76 -7.09 16.49 -9.62
C GLU A 76 -7.48 15.25 -10.41
N ALA A 77 -6.62 14.76 -11.32
CA ALA A 77 -6.87 13.53 -12.06
C ALA A 77 -6.99 12.31 -11.13
N ALA A 78 -6.13 12.22 -10.11
CA ALA A 78 -6.22 11.16 -9.11
C ALA A 78 -7.49 11.26 -8.26
N ALA A 79 -7.88 12.47 -7.85
CA ALA A 79 -9.12 12.72 -7.11
C ALA A 79 -10.36 12.37 -7.95
N ALA A 80 -10.39 12.80 -9.20
CA ALA A 80 -11.47 12.48 -10.14
C ALA A 80 -11.63 10.98 -10.35
N ARG A 81 -10.52 10.22 -10.47
CA ARG A 81 -10.62 8.77 -10.62
C ARG A 81 -11.16 8.09 -9.36
N LYS A 82 -10.76 8.53 -8.17
CA LYS A 82 -11.36 8.03 -6.91
C LYS A 82 -12.86 8.33 -6.84
N ALA A 83 -13.28 9.53 -7.24
CA ALA A 83 -14.69 9.92 -7.26
C ALA A 83 -15.51 9.08 -8.26
N ALA A 84 -14.94 8.77 -9.43
CA ALA A 84 -15.56 7.89 -10.41
C ALA A 84 -15.75 6.48 -9.85
N VAL A 85 -14.73 5.87 -9.25
CA VAL A 85 -14.82 4.55 -8.60
C VAL A 85 -15.93 4.53 -7.54
N ILE A 86 -16.01 5.55 -6.69
CA ILE A 86 -17.07 5.64 -5.67
C ILE A 86 -18.45 5.74 -6.30
N SER A 87 -18.58 6.47 -7.42
CA SER A 87 -19.86 6.64 -8.12
C SER A 87 -20.30 5.34 -8.81
N GLU A 88 -19.38 4.68 -9.53
CA GLU A 88 -19.58 3.36 -10.16
C GLU A 88 -20.04 2.32 -9.12
N GLN A 89 -19.41 2.28 -7.94
CA GLN A 89 -19.79 1.40 -6.84
C GLN A 89 -21.21 1.68 -6.33
N ARG A 90 -21.58 2.95 -6.16
CA ARG A 90 -22.93 3.34 -5.72
C ARG A 90 -24.00 2.92 -6.73
N GLU A 91 -23.73 3.12 -8.02
CA GLU A 91 -24.63 2.71 -9.09
C GLU A 91 -24.80 1.19 -9.13
N ALA A 92 -23.71 0.43 -8.99
CA ALA A 92 -23.74 -1.03 -8.95
C ALA A 92 -24.64 -1.55 -7.81
N TRP A 93 -24.53 -0.98 -6.60
CA TRP A 93 -25.41 -1.32 -5.49
C TRP A 93 -26.87 -0.88 -5.69
N GLY A 94 -27.08 0.26 -6.36
CA GLY A 94 -28.42 0.70 -6.77
C GLY A 94 -29.08 -0.31 -7.70
N GLY A 95 -28.35 -0.78 -8.73
CA GLY A 95 -28.80 -1.84 -9.63
C GLY A 95 -29.05 -3.15 -8.91
N PHE A 96 -28.13 -3.58 -8.05
CA PHE A 96 -28.28 -4.81 -7.24
C PHE A 96 -29.55 -4.79 -6.38
N LYS A 97 -29.85 -3.65 -5.74
CA LYS A 97 -31.07 -3.49 -4.94
C LYS A 97 -32.35 -3.67 -5.77
N ASN A 98 -32.35 -3.17 -7.01
CA ASN A 98 -33.48 -3.33 -7.92
C ASN A 98 -33.66 -4.80 -8.31
N GLU A 99 -32.58 -5.52 -8.60
CA GLU A 99 -32.61 -6.95 -8.91
C GLU A 99 -33.14 -7.79 -7.75
N VAL A 100 -32.72 -7.50 -6.52
CA VAL A 100 -33.23 -8.17 -5.32
C VAL A 100 -34.73 -7.92 -5.16
N ARG A 101 -35.19 -6.68 -5.33
CA ARG A 101 -36.62 -6.35 -5.25
C ARG A 101 -37.41 -7.10 -6.33
N ALA A 102 -36.94 -7.08 -7.57
CA ALA A 102 -37.62 -7.77 -8.67
C ALA A 102 -37.74 -9.27 -8.41
N ALA A 103 -36.70 -9.91 -7.87
CA ALA A 103 -36.75 -11.34 -7.51
C ALA A 103 -37.72 -11.62 -6.35
N LEU A 104 -37.81 -10.72 -5.35
CA LEU A 104 -38.77 -10.84 -4.26
C LEU A 104 -40.23 -10.69 -4.74
N ASP A 105 -40.49 -9.75 -5.64
CA ASP A 105 -41.85 -9.46 -6.14
C ASP A 105 -42.48 -10.69 -6.83
N VAL A 106 -41.66 -11.53 -7.47
CA VAL A 106 -42.10 -12.79 -8.10
C VAL A 106 -41.81 -14.04 -7.27
N ASN A 107 -41.30 -13.89 -6.04
CA ASN A 107 -40.88 -14.98 -5.16
C ASN A 107 -39.89 -15.98 -5.80
N ASP A 108 -38.98 -15.49 -6.66
CA ASP A 108 -37.97 -16.32 -7.31
C ASP A 108 -36.81 -16.60 -6.34
N PHE A 109 -36.96 -17.68 -5.57
CA PHE A 109 -36.01 -18.05 -4.53
C PHE A 109 -34.64 -18.49 -5.07
N ASP A 110 -34.58 -19.10 -6.25
CA ASP A 110 -33.31 -19.52 -6.83
C ASP A 110 -32.52 -18.32 -7.34
N ARG A 111 -33.19 -17.32 -7.93
CA ARG A 111 -32.56 -16.04 -8.26
C ARG A 111 -32.05 -15.32 -7.02
N LEU A 112 -32.79 -15.35 -5.90
CA LEU A 112 -32.32 -14.75 -4.63
C LEU A 112 -31.04 -15.41 -4.10
N LYS A 113 -30.89 -16.73 -4.23
CA LYS A 113 -29.63 -17.42 -3.88
C LYS A 113 -28.47 -16.95 -4.76
N CYS A 114 -28.70 -16.87 -6.07
CA CYS A 114 -27.69 -16.36 -7.01
C CYS A 114 -27.30 -14.91 -6.65
N LEU A 115 -28.27 -14.05 -6.36
CA LEU A 115 -28.03 -12.67 -5.96
C LEU A 115 -27.27 -12.57 -4.64
N LYS A 116 -27.50 -13.47 -3.67
CA LYS A 116 -26.70 -13.53 -2.45
C LYS A 116 -25.21 -13.76 -2.76
N ILE A 117 -24.90 -14.76 -3.58
CA ILE A 117 -23.51 -15.04 -3.98
C ILE A 117 -22.92 -13.85 -4.76
N ALA A 118 -23.72 -13.26 -5.67
CA ALA A 118 -23.31 -12.08 -6.43
C ALA A 118 -23.01 -10.88 -5.52
N SER A 119 -23.75 -10.70 -4.43
CA SER A 119 -23.51 -9.62 -3.46
C SER A 119 -22.15 -9.75 -2.76
N GLU A 120 -21.73 -10.98 -2.46
CA GLU A 120 -20.43 -11.25 -1.85
C GLU A 120 -19.30 -11.00 -2.85
N ALA A 121 -19.48 -11.42 -4.11
CA ALA A 121 -18.53 -11.14 -5.18
C ALA A 121 -18.39 -9.64 -5.46
N LEU A 122 -19.51 -8.90 -5.50
CA LEU A 122 -19.53 -7.45 -5.70
C LEU A 122 -18.84 -6.72 -4.55
N ARG A 123 -19.09 -7.14 -3.30
CA ARG A 123 -18.40 -6.59 -2.13
C ARG A 123 -16.89 -6.79 -2.21
N ASN A 124 -16.44 -7.98 -2.58
CA ASN A 124 -15.01 -8.28 -2.72
C ASN A 124 -14.37 -7.44 -3.85
N ALA A 125 -15.05 -7.30 -5.00
CA ALA A 125 -14.58 -6.47 -6.10
C ALA A 125 -14.45 -5.00 -5.66
N GLN A 126 -15.48 -4.46 -4.99
CA GLN A 126 -15.44 -3.10 -4.43
C GLN A 126 -14.29 -2.92 -3.44
N GLU A 127 -14.07 -3.87 -2.53
CA GLU A 127 -12.97 -3.79 -1.57
C GLU A 127 -11.60 -3.74 -2.27
N CYS A 128 -11.40 -4.59 -3.28
CA CYS A 128 -10.19 -4.59 -4.09
C CYS A 128 -9.98 -3.26 -4.84
N GLU A 129 -11.03 -2.70 -5.44
CA GLU A 129 -10.97 -1.39 -6.10
C GLU A 129 -10.64 -0.28 -5.10
N ARG A 130 -11.29 -0.25 -3.94
CA ARG A 130 -11.02 0.76 -2.91
C ARG A 130 -9.57 0.69 -2.43
N LYS A 131 -9.02 -0.51 -2.24
CA LYS A 131 -7.60 -0.73 -1.90
C LYS A 131 -6.67 -0.24 -3.02
N ALA A 132 -6.96 -0.60 -4.28
CA ALA A 132 -6.15 -0.19 -5.43
C ALA A 132 -6.05 1.33 -5.58
N TRP A 133 -7.12 2.06 -5.23
CA TRP A 133 -7.18 3.52 -5.32
C TRP A 133 -6.91 4.25 -3.98
N GLY A 134 -6.53 3.52 -2.93
CA GLY A 134 -6.31 4.10 -1.59
C GLY A 134 -7.51 4.90 -1.09
N ILE A 135 -8.71 4.40 -1.36
CA ILE A 135 -9.97 4.93 -0.83
C ILE A 135 -10.16 4.25 0.53
N GLN A 136 -9.89 4.99 1.60
CA GLN A 136 -10.17 4.50 2.94
C GLN A 136 -11.65 4.66 3.23
N ASP A 137 -12.27 3.59 3.75
CA ASP A 137 -13.48 3.77 4.53
C ASP A 137 -13.13 4.66 5.70
N LYS A 138 -13.94 5.69 5.97
CA LYS A 138 -13.85 6.37 7.26
C LYS A 138 -14.04 5.26 8.29
N ALA A 139 -12.96 4.88 8.96
CA ALA A 139 -13.08 4.19 10.23
C ALA A 139 -14.11 4.99 11.03
N GLU A 140 -15.09 4.28 11.59
CA GLU A 140 -15.94 4.80 12.65
C GLU A 140 -15.07 5.73 13.48
N THR A 141 -15.34 7.03 13.37
CA THR A 141 -14.43 8.02 13.92
C THR A 141 -14.47 7.74 15.40
N GLU A 142 -13.41 7.14 15.93
CA GLU A 142 -13.09 7.29 17.34
C GLU A 142 -13.11 8.79 17.55
N VAL A 143 -14.17 9.25 18.20
CA VAL A 143 -14.25 10.58 18.79
C VAL A 143 -13.27 10.56 19.96
N SER A 144 -11.98 10.42 19.67
CA SER A 144 -10.87 10.58 20.61
C SER A 144 -10.37 12.03 20.63
N GLY A 145 -11.08 12.94 19.95
CA GLY A 145 -11.04 14.36 20.23
C GLY A 145 -11.95 14.66 21.42
N GLY A 146 -11.37 14.65 22.62
CA GLY A 146 -12.06 14.91 23.88
C GLY A 146 -12.96 16.14 23.83
N LEU A 147 -14.27 15.90 23.86
CA LEU A 147 -15.27 16.87 24.29
C LEU A 147 -15.92 16.28 25.53
N SER A 148 -15.32 16.58 26.68
CA SER A 148 -15.95 16.41 27.98
C SER A 148 -17.15 17.37 28.04
N ILE A 149 -18.34 16.86 27.71
CA ILE A 149 -19.59 17.56 28.00
C ILE A 149 -19.86 17.32 29.48
N THR A 150 -19.42 18.26 30.31
CA THR A 150 -19.81 18.33 31.72
C THR A 150 -21.27 18.78 31.76
N TRP A 151 -22.18 17.86 32.06
CA TRP A 151 -23.55 18.22 32.39
C TRP A 151 -23.59 18.63 33.85
N GLU A 152 -23.74 19.93 34.11
CA GLU A 152 -24.07 20.45 35.43
C GLU A 152 -25.57 20.20 35.68
N LYS A 153 -25.89 19.61 36.83
CA LYS A 153 -27.27 19.39 37.30
C LYS A 153 -27.74 20.57 38.12
#